data_AF-A0A7G9Y0V4-F1
#
_entry.id   AF-A0A7G9Y0V4-F1
#
_cell.length_a   1.000
_cell.length_b   1.000
_cell.length_c   1.000
_cell.angle_alpha   90.00
_cell.angle_beta   90.00
_cell.angle_gamma   90.00
#
_symmetry.space_group_name_H-M   'P 1'
#
loop_
_entity.id
_entity.type
_entity.pdbx_description
1 polymer ?
#
loop_
_entity_poly.entity_id
_entity_poly.type
_entity_poly.pdbx_seq_one_letter_code
_entity_poly.pdbx_strand_id
1 'polypeptide(L)'
;MKRRLVIKGDVVHDIGFRLFLYEHAEVLDIAEFQARNVERAVEVLVGGDEAEVAKFVEFVEQERPERADVEDIETEEYEGKIKPIERFAQSFMLAQMGKFVNIGMEMLATEKAIKKDTGKMLEKQDPLLEKQDETLSEVKGLREDLKSYMEERFERIEHEISVIKEKIGVF
;
A
#
# COMPACT_ATOMS: atom_id res chain seq x y z
N MET A 1 -1.68 24.53 -37.37
CA MET A 1 -3.13 24.43 -37.11
C MET A 1 -3.41 24.28 -35.62
N LYS A 2 -4.69 24.31 -35.20
CA LYS A 2 -5.11 24.04 -33.81
C LYS A 2 -6.35 23.16 -33.75
N ARG A 3 -6.36 22.19 -32.85
CA ARG A 3 -7.45 21.24 -32.67
C ARG A 3 -7.81 21.08 -31.20
N ARG A 4 -9.10 20.85 -30.95
CA ARG A 4 -9.64 20.39 -29.67
C ARG A 4 -10.17 18.98 -29.87
N LEU A 5 -9.74 18.07 -29.00
CA LEU A 5 -10.26 16.71 -28.94
C LEU A 5 -10.89 16.49 -27.57
N VAL A 6 -12.05 15.83 -27.55
CA VAL A 6 -12.77 15.44 -26.33
C VAL A 6 -12.94 13.93 -26.34
N ILE A 7 -12.16 13.25 -25.51
CA ILE A 7 -12.13 11.78 -25.40
C ILE A 7 -13.07 11.37 -24.27
N LYS A 8 -14.25 10.84 -24.60
CA LYS A 8 -15.29 10.46 -23.64
C LYS A 8 -15.17 8.98 -23.26
N GLY A 9 -15.49 8.65 -22.02
CA GLY A 9 -15.66 7.26 -21.61
C GLY A 9 -15.74 7.05 -20.11
N ASP A 10 -16.02 5.81 -19.70
CA ASP A 10 -16.15 5.42 -18.29
C ASP A 10 -14.81 5.42 -17.53
N VAL A 11 -13.74 5.01 -18.20
CA VAL A 11 -12.41 4.85 -17.59
C VAL A 11 -11.39 5.67 -18.37
N VAL A 12 -11.45 6.99 -18.18
CA VAL A 12 -10.52 7.94 -18.82
C VAL A 12 -9.76 8.83 -17.83
N HIS A 13 -10.16 8.81 -16.55
CA HIS A 13 -9.50 9.57 -15.48
C HIS A 13 -8.60 8.67 -14.62
N ASP A 14 -7.59 9.26 -14.00
CA ASP A 14 -6.67 8.62 -13.04
C ASP A 14 -5.98 7.32 -13.51
N ILE A 15 -5.99 7.06 -14.83
CA ILE A 15 -5.23 5.98 -15.49
C ILE A 15 -3.99 6.47 -16.24
N GLY A 16 -3.58 7.72 -16.02
CA GLY A 16 -2.43 8.31 -16.70
C GLY A 16 -2.71 8.84 -18.11
N PHE A 17 -3.97 8.91 -18.55
CA PHE A 17 -4.33 9.33 -19.92
C PHE A 17 -3.71 10.68 -20.33
N ARG A 18 -3.77 11.70 -19.47
CA ARG A 18 -3.15 13.02 -19.75
C ARG A 18 -1.63 12.96 -19.93
N LEU A 19 -0.95 12.06 -19.20
CA LEU A 19 0.49 11.85 -19.33
C LEU A 19 0.80 11.10 -20.63
N PHE A 20 0.03 10.06 -20.94
CA PHE A 20 0.12 9.31 -22.20
C PHE A 20 -0.01 10.23 -23.43
N LEU A 21 -0.99 11.14 -23.41
CA LEU A 21 -1.16 12.14 -24.48
C LEU A 21 0.02 13.11 -24.54
N TYR A 22 0.53 13.55 -23.39
CA TYR A 22 1.68 14.44 -23.34
C TYR A 22 2.95 13.81 -23.89
N GLU A 23 3.26 12.56 -23.51
CA GLU A 23 4.44 11.84 -23.97
C GLU A 23 4.47 11.71 -25.49
N HIS A 24 3.32 11.44 -26.11
CA HIS A 24 3.23 11.35 -27.57
C HIS A 24 3.24 12.72 -28.25
N ALA A 25 2.66 13.75 -27.62
CA ALA A 25 2.76 15.12 -28.11
C ALA A 25 4.22 15.60 -28.14
N GLU A 26 5.01 15.28 -27.11
CA GLU A 26 6.44 15.57 -27.06
C GLU A 26 7.21 14.82 -28.16
N VAL A 27 6.92 13.52 -28.38
CA VAL A 27 7.56 12.74 -29.45
C VAL A 27 7.28 13.29 -30.85
N LEU A 28 6.11 13.92 -31.03
CA LEU A 28 5.70 14.55 -32.29
C LEU A 28 6.11 16.03 -32.39
N ASP A 29 6.91 16.54 -31.46
CA ASP A 29 7.36 17.94 -31.40
C ASP A 29 6.19 18.96 -31.40
N ILE A 30 5.04 18.61 -30.82
CA ILE A 30 3.85 19.49 -30.74
C ILE A 30 4.19 20.75 -29.93
N ALA A 31 4.12 21.91 -30.58
CA ALA A 31 4.50 23.19 -29.99
C ALA A 31 3.59 23.65 -28.83
N GLU A 32 2.28 23.49 -28.97
CA GLU A 32 1.29 23.94 -27.98
C GLU A 32 0.41 22.76 -27.53
N PHE A 33 0.31 22.54 -26.22
CA PHE A 33 -0.41 21.41 -25.66
C PHE A 33 -1.09 21.75 -24.34
N GLN A 34 -2.30 21.20 -24.15
CA GLN A 34 -2.99 21.21 -22.87
C GLN A 34 -3.90 20.01 -22.76
N ALA A 35 -3.85 19.28 -21.64
CA ALA A 35 -4.79 18.20 -21.36
C ALA A 35 -5.45 18.38 -19.97
N ARG A 36 -6.77 18.21 -19.90
CA ARG A 36 -7.52 18.31 -18.65
C ARG A 36 -8.68 17.31 -18.58
N ASN A 37 -9.00 16.90 -17.37
CA ASN A 37 -10.18 16.08 -17.11
C ASN A 37 -11.40 17.01 -17.04
N VAL A 38 -12.48 16.67 -17.76
CA VAL A 38 -13.75 17.40 -17.77
C VAL A 38 -14.87 16.36 -17.72
N GLU A 39 -15.72 16.40 -16.70
CA GLU A 39 -16.83 15.44 -16.54
C GLU A 39 -16.41 13.97 -16.68
N ARG A 40 -16.91 13.23 -17.69
CA ARG A 40 -16.52 11.86 -18.05
C ARG A 40 -15.63 11.84 -19.30
N ALA A 41 -14.79 12.86 -19.46
CA ALA A 41 -13.94 13.01 -20.63
C ALA A 41 -12.55 13.56 -20.28
N VAL A 42 -11.61 13.33 -21.18
CA VAL A 42 -10.32 14.03 -21.24
C VAL A 42 -10.36 14.96 -22.43
N GLU A 43 -10.27 16.27 -22.16
CA GLU A 43 -10.11 17.27 -23.19
C GLU A 43 -8.62 17.50 -23.44
N VAL A 44 -8.22 17.47 -24.70
CA VAL A 44 -6.88 17.85 -25.14
C VAL A 44 -6.96 18.94 -26.20
N LEU A 45 -6.12 19.96 -26.05
CA LEU A 45 -5.93 21.04 -27.00
C LEU A 45 -4.52 20.92 -27.53
N VAL A 46 -4.37 20.88 -28.86
CA VAL A 46 -3.08 20.83 -29.54
C VAL A 46 -2.98 21.91 -30.60
N GLY A 47 -1.79 22.49 -30.73
CA GLY A 47 -1.47 23.52 -31.71
C GLY A 47 -0.02 23.42 -32.16
N GLY A 48 0.24 23.78 -33.41
CA GLY A 48 1.57 23.65 -33.99
C GLY A 48 1.54 23.54 -35.51
N ASP A 49 2.53 22.85 -36.08
CA ASP A 49 2.54 22.52 -37.50
C ASP A 49 1.34 21.65 -37.87
N GLU A 50 0.86 21.78 -39.11
CA GLU A 50 -0.31 21.03 -39.58
C GLU A 50 -0.05 19.53 -39.65
N ALA A 51 1.15 19.11 -40.10
CA ALA A 51 1.48 17.70 -40.22
C ALA A 51 1.70 17.04 -38.85
N GLU A 52 2.30 17.76 -37.91
CA GLU A 52 2.49 17.29 -36.52
C GLU A 52 1.14 17.10 -35.83
N VAL A 53 0.27 18.12 -35.89
CA VAL A 53 -1.06 18.06 -35.26
C VAL A 53 -1.93 16.98 -35.91
N ALA A 54 -1.89 16.80 -37.24
CA ALA A 54 -2.62 15.74 -37.91
C ALA A 54 -2.20 14.34 -37.44
N LYS A 55 -0.89 14.09 -37.31
CA LYS A 55 -0.36 12.83 -36.75
C LYS A 55 -0.79 12.60 -35.32
N PHE A 56 -0.81 13.67 -34.51
CA PHE A 56 -1.28 13.57 -33.13
C PHE A 56 -2.76 13.20 -33.04
N VAL A 57 -3.61 13.80 -33.88
CA VAL A 57 -5.04 13.44 -33.96
C VAL A 57 -5.22 11.98 -34.36
N GLU A 58 -4.51 11.52 -35.40
CA GLU A 58 -4.55 10.13 -35.85
C GLU A 58 -4.13 9.17 -34.71
N PHE A 59 -3.08 9.52 -33.97
CA PHE A 59 -2.63 8.75 -32.81
C PHE A 59 -3.73 8.62 -31.74
N VAL A 60 -4.41 9.71 -31.39
CA VAL A 60 -5.48 9.70 -30.37
C VAL A 60 -6.67 8.83 -30.79
N GLU A 61 -6.94 8.74 -32.09
CA GLU A 61 -8.01 7.89 -32.63
C GLU A 61 -7.65 6.39 -32.64
N GLN A 62 -6.36 6.05 -32.73
CA GLN A 62 -5.89 4.66 -32.88
C GLN A 62 -5.42 4.04 -31.57
N GLU A 63 -4.80 4.83 -30.69
CA GLU A 63 -4.06 4.35 -29.53
C GLU A 63 -4.64 4.89 -28.21
N ARG A 64 -4.64 4.04 -27.19
CA ARG A 64 -5.15 4.38 -25.85
C ARG A 64 -4.43 3.60 -24.76
N PRO A 65 -4.38 4.12 -23.52
CA PRO A 65 -3.82 3.36 -22.39
C PRO A 65 -4.53 2.01 -22.20
N GLU A 66 -3.80 0.98 -21.73
CA GLU A 66 -4.34 -0.40 -21.60
C GLU A 66 -5.66 -0.50 -20.82
N ARG A 67 -5.83 0.35 -19.81
CA ARG A 67 -7.02 0.36 -18.93
C ARG A 67 -8.10 1.34 -19.37
N ALA A 68 -7.91 2.01 -20.50
CA ALA A 68 -8.85 3.03 -20.94
C ALA A 68 -10.12 2.40 -21.52
N ASP A 69 -11.25 2.90 -21.07
CA ASP A 69 -12.56 2.65 -21.68
C ASP A 69 -13.01 3.94 -22.35
N VAL A 70 -12.91 3.96 -23.68
CA VAL A 70 -13.22 5.13 -24.53
C VAL A 70 -14.45 4.79 -25.37
N GLU A 71 -15.48 5.62 -25.23
CA GLU A 71 -16.77 5.49 -25.92
C GLU A 71 -16.79 6.28 -27.24
N ASP A 72 -16.25 7.49 -27.21
CA ASP A 72 -16.38 8.47 -28.31
C ASP A 72 -15.23 9.49 -28.26
N ILE A 73 -14.84 9.99 -29.43
CA ILE A 73 -13.81 11.03 -29.57
C ILE A 73 -14.36 12.09 -30.52
N GLU A 74 -14.57 13.29 -29.99
CA GLU A 74 -14.98 14.45 -30.79
C GLU A 74 -13.76 15.31 -31.11
N THR A 75 -13.55 15.60 -32.40
CA THR A 75 -12.44 16.44 -32.87
C THR A 75 -12.99 17.67 -33.60
N GLU A 76 -12.54 18.86 -33.20
CA GLU A 76 -12.97 20.13 -33.79
C GLU A 76 -11.81 21.13 -33.93
N GLU A 77 -12.01 22.18 -34.72
CA GLU A 77 -11.06 23.29 -34.83
C GLU A 77 -11.09 24.15 -33.57
N TYR A 78 -9.93 24.67 -33.17
CA TYR A 78 -9.81 25.49 -31.96
C TYR A 78 -9.17 26.84 -32.25
N GLU A 79 -9.91 27.92 -32.03
CA GLU A 79 -9.43 29.30 -32.29
C GLU A 79 -8.72 29.93 -31.07
N GLY A 80 -8.84 29.31 -29.89
CA GLY A 80 -8.31 29.87 -28.67
C GLY A 80 -6.78 29.84 -28.57
N LYS A 81 -6.27 30.42 -27.48
CA LYS A 81 -4.86 30.31 -27.11
C LYS A 81 -4.62 28.96 -26.45
N ILE A 82 -3.53 28.30 -26.85
CA ILE A 82 -2.99 27.11 -26.20
C ILE A 82 -1.62 27.51 -25.66
N LYS A 83 -1.25 27.02 -24.49
CA LYS A 83 0.06 27.32 -23.90
C LYS A 83 1.14 26.47 -24.58
N PRO A 84 2.41 26.91 -24.57
CA PRO A 84 3.52 26.05 -24.98
C PRO A 84 3.53 24.74 -24.20
N ILE A 85 3.91 23.64 -24.85
CA ILE A 85 3.88 22.30 -24.26
C ILE A 85 4.70 22.20 -22.95
N GLU A 86 5.81 22.93 -22.84
CA GLU A 86 6.64 22.95 -21.64
C GLU A 86 5.91 23.58 -20.45
N ARG A 87 4.99 24.53 -20.71
CA ARG A 87 4.14 25.12 -19.66
C ARG A 87 3.12 24.12 -19.14
N PHE A 88 2.61 23.22 -19.99
CA PHE A 88 1.80 22.11 -19.52
C PHE A 88 2.62 21.22 -18.59
N ALA A 89 3.80 20.76 -19.02
CA ALA A 89 4.67 19.90 -18.23
C ALA A 89 4.99 20.49 -16.85
N GLN A 90 5.38 21.78 -16.79
CA GLN A 90 5.63 22.50 -15.54
C GLN A 90 4.41 22.50 -14.60
N SER A 91 3.24 22.87 -15.12
CA SER A 91 2.02 22.94 -14.31
C SER A 91 1.52 21.56 -13.87
N PHE A 92 1.67 20.55 -14.73
CA PHE A 92 1.29 19.17 -14.46
C PHE A 92 2.19 18.58 -13.37
N MET A 93 3.51 18.74 -13.50
CA MET A 93 4.46 18.29 -12.48
C MET A 93 4.21 18.95 -11.12
N LEU A 94 3.96 20.26 -11.08
CA LEU A 94 3.64 20.96 -9.84
C LEU A 94 2.37 20.41 -9.18
N ALA A 95 1.32 20.14 -9.97
CA ALA A 95 0.09 19.54 -9.46
C ALA A 95 0.33 18.12 -8.92
N GLN A 96 1.15 17.30 -9.58
CA GLN A 96 1.52 15.97 -9.09
C GLN A 96 2.35 16.05 -7.80
N MET A 97 3.30 16.98 -7.69
CA MET A 97 4.06 17.21 -6.45
C MET A 97 3.13 17.53 -5.28
N GLY A 98 2.10 18.35 -5.49
CA GLY A 98 1.09 18.62 -4.46
C GLY A 98 0.36 17.35 -4.00
N LYS A 99 0.00 16.46 -4.93
CA LYS A 99 -0.58 15.14 -4.58
C LYS A 99 0.40 14.27 -3.78
N PHE A 100 1.67 14.21 -4.20
CA PHE A 100 2.70 13.47 -3.47
C PHE A 100 2.92 14.00 -2.06
N VAL A 101 2.90 15.32 -1.85
CA VAL A 101 3.00 15.92 -0.51
C VAL A 101 1.83 15.47 0.37
N ASN A 102 0.59 15.52 -0.15
CA ASN A 102 -0.59 15.08 0.61
C ASN A 102 -0.51 13.60 0.99
N ILE A 103 -0.17 12.72 0.04
CA ILE A 103 0.02 11.29 0.30
C ILE A 103 1.14 11.07 1.33
N GLY A 104 2.26 11.79 1.20
CA GLY A 104 3.36 11.72 2.15
C GLY A 104 2.95 12.13 3.58
N MET A 105 2.09 13.13 3.72
CA MET A 105 1.53 13.52 5.03
C MET A 105 0.63 12.44 5.64
N GLU A 106 -0.21 11.79 4.83
CA GLU A 106 -1.05 10.66 5.27
C GLU A 106 -0.20 9.46 5.68
N MET A 107 0.86 9.16 4.93
CA MET A 107 1.83 8.12 5.27
C MET A 107 2.53 8.41 6.60
N LEU A 108 2.99 9.65 6.83
CA LEU A 108 3.61 10.05 8.10
C LEU A 108 2.64 9.93 9.29
N ALA A 109 1.36 10.26 9.09
CA ALA A 109 0.35 10.08 10.13
C ALA A 109 0.14 8.60 10.46
N THR A 110 0.07 7.76 9.43
CA THR A 110 -0.06 6.31 9.56
C THR A 110 1.16 5.70 10.26
N GLU A 111 2.37 6.12 9.89
CA GLU A 111 3.62 5.68 10.53
C GLU A 111 3.64 6.02 12.02
N LYS A 112 3.23 7.24 12.40
CA LYS A 112 3.10 7.63 13.80
C LYS A 112 2.10 6.77 14.58
N ALA A 113 0.98 6.42 13.94
CA ALA A 113 -0.02 5.54 14.54
C ALA A 113 0.54 4.13 14.76
N ILE A 114 1.19 3.54 13.74
CA ILE A 114 1.85 2.23 13.84
C ILE A 114 2.89 2.25 14.96
N LYS A 115 3.77 3.26 14.99
CA LYS A 115 4.82 3.36 16.02
C LYS A 115 4.23 3.42 17.44
N LYS A 116 3.12 4.16 17.61
CA LYS A 116 2.41 4.24 18.90
C LYS A 116 1.81 2.90 19.31
N ASP A 117 1.16 2.21 18.39
CA ASP A 117 0.52 0.92 18.68
C ASP A 117 1.56 -0.17 18.95
N THR A 118 2.65 -0.20 18.19
CA THR A 118 3.79 -1.08 18.45
C THR A 118 4.42 -0.78 19.82
N GLY A 119 4.56 0.48 20.20
CA GLY A 119 5.04 0.87 21.53
C GLY A 119 4.16 0.30 22.65
N LYS A 120 2.84 0.46 22.54
CA LYS A 120 1.87 -0.11 23.50
C LYS A 120 1.90 -1.64 23.53
N MET A 121 2.15 -2.30 22.40
CA MET A 121 2.29 -3.75 22.36
C MET A 121 3.53 -4.21 23.13
N LEU A 122 4.66 -3.51 22.99
CA LEU A 122 5.89 -3.79 23.73
C LEU A 122 5.69 -3.58 25.24
N GLU A 123 5.08 -2.46 25.64
CA GLU A 123 4.77 -2.20 27.06
C GLU A 123 3.89 -3.29 27.70
N LYS A 124 3.04 -3.96 26.92
CA LYS A 124 2.20 -5.07 27.40
C LYS A 124 2.94 -6.41 27.47
N GLN A 125 4.09 -6.56 26.80
CA GLN A 125 4.87 -7.79 26.82
C GLN A 125 5.67 -7.92 28.12
N ASP A 126 6.21 -6.82 28.67
CA ASP A 126 6.96 -6.83 29.92
C ASP A 126 6.19 -7.50 31.09
N PRO A 127 4.96 -7.09 31.44
CA PRO A 127 4.20 -7.74 32.52
C PRO A 127 3.76 -9.17 32.17
N LEU A 128 3.72 -9.53 30.89
CA LEU A 128 3.44 -10.91 30.49
C LEU A 128 4.66 -11.81 30.74
N LEU A 129 5.87 -11.31 30.49
CA LEU A 129 7.12 -12.00 30.81
C LEU A 129 7.26 -12.19 32.32
N GLU A 130 7.00 -11.16 33.13
CA GLU A 130 7.01 -11.27 34.58
C GLU A 130 6.03 -12.35 35.09
N LYS A 131 4.80 -12.37 34.57
CA LYS A 131 3.82 -13.42 34.90
C LYS A 131 4.23 -14.81 34.44
N GLN A 132 4.96 -14.92 33.34
CA GLN A 132 5.52 -16.20 32.90
C GLN A 132 6.61 -16.68 33.87
N ASP A 133 7.48 -15.78 34.34
CA ASP A 133 8.51 -16.10 35.33
C ASP A 133 7.89 -16.54 36.66
N GLU A 134 6.85 -15.85 37.14
CA GLU A 134 6.07 -16.25 38.32
C GLU A 134 5.46 -17.66 38.13
N THR A 135 4.81 -17.90 36.98
CA THR A 135 4.22 -19.21 36.66
C THR A 135 5.28 -20.32 36.63
N LEU A 136 6.46 -20.04 36.05
CA LEU A 136 7.58 -20.98 36.03
C LEU A 136 8.12 -21.27 37.43
N SER A 137 8.15 -20.27 38.32
CA SER A 137 8.55 -20.43 39.71
C SER A 137 7.58 -21.34 40.47
N GLU A 138 6.28 -21.08 40.37
CA GLU A 138 5.23 -21.90 40.98
C GLU A 138 5.28 -23.36 40.49
N VAL A 139 5.45 -23.57 39.17
CA VAL A 139 5.56 -24.92 38.59
C VAL A 139 6.81 -25.66 39.09
N LYS A 140 7.92 -24.95 39.32
CA LYS A 140 9.13 -25.56 39.93
C LYS A 140 8.88 -25.92 41.39
N GLY A 141 8.27 -25.03 42.17
CA GLY A 141 7.90 -25.30 43.57
C GLY A 141 7.00 -26.53 43.69
N LEU A 142 5.91 -26.59 42.92
CA LEU A 142 5.01 -27.76 42.90
C LEU A 142 5.73 -29.05 42.52
N ARG A 143 6.72 -28.99 41.62
CA ARG A 143 7.52 -30.16 41.23
C ARG A 143 8.43 -30.62 42.37
N GLU A 144 9.04 -29.70 43.10
CA GLU A 144 9.89 -29.99 44.26
C GLU A 144 9.04 -30.58 45.40
N ASP A 145 7.90 -29.96 45.73
CA ASP A 145 6.96 -30.45 46.74
C ASP A 145 6.47 -31.88 46.41
N LEU A 146 6.10 -32.13 45.16
CA LEU A 146 5.68 -33.46 44.72
C LEU A 146 6.81 -34.49 44.83
N LYS A 147 8.04 -34.10 44.49
CA LYS A 147 9.21 -34.97 44.62
C LYS A 147 9.44 -35.36 46.08
N SER A 148 9.47 -34.39 46.99
CA SER A 148 9.66 -34.64 48.42
C SER A 148 8.53 -35.49 49.00
N TYR A 149 7.26 -35.20 48.65
CA TYR A 149 6.13 -36.03 49.06
C TYR A 149 6.26 -37.49 48.56
N MET A 150 6.71 -37.67 47.32
CA MET A 150 6.90 -39.02 46.76
C MET A 150 8.05 -39.76 47.43
N GLU A 151 9.18 -39.10 47.73
CA GLU A 151 10.31 -39.68 48.46
C GLU A 151 9.86 -40.16 49.85
N GLU A 152 9.20 -39.30 50.63
CA GLU A 152 8.68 -39.66 51.96
C GLU A 152 7.67 -40.82 51.89
N ARG A 153 6.79 -40.81 50.90
CA ARG A 153 5.81 -41.88 50.70
C ARG A 153 6.47 -43.20 50.30
N PHE A 154 7.49 -43.17 49.45
CA PHE A 154 8.24 -44.36 49.07
C PHE A 154 9.04 -44.92 50.24
N GLU A 155 9.74 -44.09 51.02
CA GLU A 155 10.45 -44.54 52.23
C GLU A 155 9.51 -45.24 53.20
N ARG A 156 8.31 -44.68 53.44
CA ARG A 156 7.30 -45.32 54.29
C ARG A 156 6.84 -46.66 53.73
N ILE A 157 6.56 -46.74 52.43
CA ILE A 157 6.14 -47.99 51.78
C ILE A 157 7.26 -49.04 51.84
N GLU A 158 8.50 -48.65 51.57
CA GLU A 158 9.67 -49.55 51.63
C GLU A 158 9.87 -50.08 53.05
N HIS A 159 9.73 -49.23 54.07
CA HIS A 159 9.75 -49.64 55.47
C HIS A 159 8.62 -50.63 55.80
N GLU A 160 7.38 -50.31 55.44
CA GLU A 160 6.23 -51.20 55.64
C GLU A 160 6.42 -52.56 54.96
N ILE A 161 6.93 -52.58 53.72
CA ILE A 161 7.25 -53.82 52.99
C ILE A 161 8.34 -54.62 53.71
N SER A 162 9.39 -53.96 54.22
CA SER A 162 10.46 -54.63 54.96
C SER A 162 9.93 -55.32 56.22
N VAL A 163 9.09 -54.64 57.00
CA VAL A 163 8.43 -55.20 58.18
C VAL A 163 7.54 -56.39 57.83
N ILE A 164 6.81 -56.32 56.70
CA ILE A 164 5.97 -57.43 56.24
C ILE A 164 6.85 -58.63 55.84
N LYS A 165 7.88 -58.41 55.03
CA LYS A 165 8.83 -59.43 54.57
C LYS A 165 9.48 -60.19 55.73
N GLU A 166 9.90 -59.46 56.77
CA GLU A 166 10.44 -60.04 58.00
C GLU A 166 9.44 -60.95 58.71
N LYS A 167 8.18 -60.51 58.85
CA LYS A 167 7.12 -61.31 59.50
C LYS A 167 6.75 -62.59 58.74
N ILE A 168 6.86 -62.59 57.42
CA ILE A 168 6.51 -63.76 56.57
C ILE A 168 7.71 -64.65 56.23
N GLY A 169 8.91 -64.31 56.71
CA GLY A 169 10.13 -65.11 56.50
C GLY A 169 10.67 -65.06 55.07
N VAL A 170 10.38 -63.99 54.32
CA VAL A 170 10.84 -63.77 52.94
C VAL A 170 11.89 -62.67 52.95
N PHE A 171 13.09 -62.99 53.41
CA PHE A 171 14.27 -62.14 53.32
C PHE A 171 14.99 -62.34 51.99
#